data_AF-E2C972-F1
#
_entry.id   AF-E2C972-F1
#
_cell.length_a   1.000
_cell.length_b   1.000
_cell.length_c   1.000
_cell.angle_alpha   90.00
_cell.angle_beta   90.00
_cell.angle_gamma   90.00
#
_symmetry.space_group_name_H-M   'P 1'
#
loop_
_entity.id
_entity.type
_entity.pdbx_description
1 polymer ?
#
loop_
_entity_poly.entity_id
_entity_poly.type
_entity_poly.pdbx_seq_one_letter_code
_entity_poly.pdbx_strand_id
1 'polypeptide(L)'
;DTGSDVSIISRRLVEPLRKVIKMENGYFSYPTGEIVPIQSKVVFTAGLGKFVSTLLMFVADINHECILGEDFPSTTDAESSLRSVLG
;
A
#
# COMPACT_ATOMS: atom_id res chain seq x y z
N ASP A 1 -9.15 -1.04 -0.20
CA ASP A 1 -9.80 -0.81 -1.49
C ASP A 1 -9.73 -2.12 -2.25
N THR A 2 -10.85 -2.82 -2.39
CA THR A 2 -10.91 -4.11 -3.10
C THR A 2 -10.83 -3.94 -4.62
N GLY A 3 -10.79 -2.71 -5.13
CA GLY A 3 -10.55 -2.43 -6.54
C GLY A 3 -9.07 -2.30 -6.90
N SER A 4 -8.14 -2.55 -5.96
CA SER A 4 -6.71 -2.39 -6.17
C SER A 4 -5.94 -3.64 -5.77
N ASP A 5 -5.11 -4.14 -6.68
CA ASP A 5 -4.27 -5.33 -6.44
C ASP A 5 -3.14 -5.06 -5.43
N VAL A 6 -2.76 -3.80 -5.26
CA VAL A 6 -1.52 -3.39 -4.60
C VAL A 6 -1.71 -2.20 -3.66
N SER A 7 -0.93 -2.19 -2.59
CA SER A 7 -0.97 -1.13 -1.60
C SER A 7 -0.06 0.03 -1.99
N ILE A 8 -0.63 1.24 -1.97
CA ILE A 8 0.01 2.49 -2.37
C ILE A 8 0.00 3.45 -1.18
N ILE A 9 1.12 4.14 -0.96
CA ILE A 9 1.22 5.21 0.03
C ILE A 9 1.61 6.52 -0.65
N SER A 10 1.02 7.61 -0.17
CA SER A 10 1.35 8.94 -0.66
C SER A 10 2.81 9.29 -0.35
N ARG A 11 3.51 9.84 -1.35
CA ARG A 11 4.86 10.37 -1.18
C ARG A 11 4.97 11.34 -0.01
N ARG A 12 3.93 12.13 0.26
CA ARG A 12 3.88 13.12 1.35
C ARG A 12 4.05 12.50 2.73
N LEU A 13 3.67 11.24 2.90
CA LEU A 13 3.83 10.48 4.17
C LEU A 13 5.17 9.73 4.24
N VAL A 14 5.86 9.59 3.10
CA VAL A 14 7.14 8.87 2.98
C VAL A 14 8.33 9.82 3.04
N GLU A 15 8.18 11.09 2.67
CA GLU A 15 9.25 12.10 2.73
C GLU A 15 9.99 12.21 4.09
N PRO A 16 9.36 11.95 5.26
CA PRO A 16 10.09 11.87 6.54
C PRO A 16 10.95 10.59 6.70
N LEU A 17 10.69 9.54 5.90
CA LEU A 17 11.26 8.20 6.07
C LEU A 17 12.45 7.97 5.13
N ARG A 18 13.65 7.83 5.71
CA ARG A 18 14.92 7.62 4.97
C ARG A 18 15.06 6.25 4.28
N LYS A 19 14.06 5.36 4.34
CA LYS A 19 14.15 3.97 3.87
C LYS A 19 13.21 3.68 2.70
N VAL A 20 13.46 4.37 1.59
CA VAL A 20 12.79 4.08 0.32
C VAL A 20 13.67 3.15 -0.51
N ILE A 21 13.09 2.07 -1.02
CA ILE A 21 13.72 1.13 -1.94
C ILE A 21 13.45 1.65 -3.35
N LYS A 22 14.51 2.08 -4.06
CA LYS A 22 14.39 2.52 -5.45
C LYS A 22 14.05 1.34 -6.36
N MET A 23 13.24 1.60 -7.38
CA MET A 23 12.92 0.65 -8.43
C MET A 23 13.36 1.23 -9.76
N GLU A 24 13.91 0.40 -10.65
CA GLU A 24 14.43 0.89 -11.92
C GLU A 24 13.36 1.05 -13.00
N ASN A 25 12.23 0.33 -12.94
CA ASN A 25 11.14 0.46 -13.93
C ASN A 25 9.82 -0.16 -13.42
N GLY A 26 8.89 0.65 -12.92
CA GLY A 26 7.55 0.21 -12.54
C GLY A 26 6.47 1.16 -13.02
N TYR A 27 5.26 0.66 -13.28
CA TYR A 27 4.10 1.46 -13.62
C TYR A 27 2.83 0.86 -13.04
N PHE A 28 1.90 1.72 -12.63
CA PHE A 28 0.51 1.34 -12.40
C PHE A 28 -0.27 1.49 -13.70
N SER A 29 -1.20 0.58 -13.92
CA SER A 29 -2.24 0.69 -14.94
C SER A 29 -3.57 0.86 -14.23
N TYR A 30 -4.28 1.94 -14.54
CA TYR A 30 -5.61 2.18 -14.01
C TYR A 30 -6.68 1.65 -14.98
N PRO A 31 -7.88 1.30 -14.51
CA PRO A 31 -8.99 0.90 -15.39
C PRO A 31 -9.38 1.97 -16.43
N THR A 32 -9.05 3.24 -16.17
CA THR A 32 -9.20 4.37 -17.10
C THR A 32 -8.27 4.28 -18.32
N GLY A 33 -7.29 3.37 -18.30
CA GLY A 33 -6.22 3.27 -19.30
C GLY A 33 -5.02 4.18 -18.99
N GLU A 34 -5.05 4.92 -17.89
CA GLU A 34 -3.93 5.76 -17.46
C GLU A 34 -2.78 4.89 -16.95
N ILE A 35 -1.55 5.22 -17.39
CA ILE A 35 -0.32 4.56 -16.97
C ILE A 35 0.50 5.55 -16.16
N VAL A 36 0.79 5.20 -14.91
CA VAL A 36 1.51 6.08 -13.98
C VAL A 36 2.83 5.45 -13.58
N PRO A 37 3.98 6.11 -13.81
CA PRO A 37 5.27 5.56 -13.43
C PRO A 37 5.46 5.52 -11.90
N ILE A 38 6.12 4.48 -11.41
CA ILE A 38 6.46 4.27 -10.00
C ILE A 38 7.95 4.04 -9.90
N GLN A 39 8.58 4.74 -8.95
CA GLN A 39 10.03 4.76 -8.84
C GLN A 39 10.54 4.21 -7.51
N SER A 40 9.64 3.90 -6.56
CA SER A 40 10.07 3.40 -5.26
C SER A 40 8.98 2.66 -4.48
N LYS A 41 9.45 1.87 -3.52
CA LYS A 41 8.64 1.23 -2.48
C LYS A 41 9.16 1.61 -1.10
N VAL A 42 8.32 1.51 -0.08
CA VAL A 42 8.70 1.70 1.31
C VAL A 42 8.21 0.52 2.13
N VAL A 43 9.02 0.09 3.09
CA VAL A 43 8.56 -0.84 4.13
C VAL A 43 7.77 -0.03 5.14
N PHE A 44 6.47 -0.30 5.22
CA PHE A 44 5.56 0.40 6.10
C PHE A 44 5.01 -0.57 7.15
N THR A 45 5.00 -0.14 8.40
CA THR A 45 4.39 -0.90 9.49
C THR A 45 3.04 -0.26 9.84
N ALA A 46 1.96 -0.93 9.46
CA ALA A 46 0.59 -0.52 9.76
C ALA A 46 0.14 -1.12 11.09
N GLY A 47 -0.43 -0.29 11.97
CA GLY A 47 -1.09 -0.72 13.18
C GLY A 47 -2.60 -0.56 13.07
N LEU A 48 -3.37 -1.62 13.31
CA LEU A 48 -4.83 -1.59 13.43
C LEU A 48 -5.22 -2.15 14.80
N GLY A 49 -5.40 -1.26 15.78
CA GLY A 49 -5.64 -1.63 17.16
C GLY A 49 -4.47 -2.45 17.74
N LYS A 50 -4.74 -3.72 18.08
CA LYS A 50 -3.72 -4.66 18.59
C LYS A 50 -2.92 -5.37 17.49
N PHE A 51 -3.32 -5.21 16.23
CA PHE A 51 -2.66 -5.87 15.10
C PHE A 51 -1.60 -4.95 14.52
N VAL A 52 -0.40 -5.49 14.31
CA VAL A 52 0.71 -4.79 13.68
C VAL A 52 1.17 -5.64 12.51
N SER A 53 1.23 -5.05 11.32
CA SER A 53 1.75 -5.70 10.13
C SER A 53 2.76 -4.83 9.43
N THR A 54 3.80 -5.48 8.89
CA THR A 54 4.78 -4.83 8.04
C THR A 54 4.54 -5.27 6.61
N LEU A 55 4.24 -4.31 5.74
CA LEU A 55 4.01 -4.52 4.33
C LEU A 55 4.92 -3.64 3.48
N LEU A 56 5.17 -4.08 2.25
CA LEU A 56 5.91 -3.32 1.27
C LEU A 56 4.91 -2.54 0.40
N MET A 57 4.87 -1.22 0.57
CA MET A 57 3.96 -0.35 -0.17
C MET A 57 4.68 0.38 -1.30
N PHE A 58 3.99 0.59 -2.41
CA PHE A 58 4.49 1.42 -3.49
C PHE A 58 4.28 2.91 -3.17
N VAL A 59 5.22 3.75 -3.57
CA VAL A 59 5.14 5.19 -3.33
C VAL A 59 4.66 5.90 -4.59
N ALA A 60 3.53 6.62 -4.49
CA ALA A 60 2.99 7.41 -5.59
C ALA A 60 2.53 8.80 -5.11
N ASP A 61 2.34 9.72 -6.04
CA ASP A 61 1.69 11.01 -5.75
C ASP A 61 0.18 10.84 -5.88
N ILE A 62 -0.47 10.61 -4.75
CA ILE A 62 -1.91 10.42 -4.63
C ILE A 62 -2.49 11.43 -3.65
N ASN A 63 -3.74 11.82 -3.88
CA ASN A 63 -4.47 12.76 -3.03
C ASN A 63 -4.92 12.14 -1.69
N HIS A 64 -5.00 10.81 -1.63
CA HIS A 64 -5.29 10.06 -0.42
C HIS A 64 -4.00 9.79 0.37
N GLU A 65 -4.11 9.53 1.67
CA GLU A 65 -2.96 9.16 2.51
C GLU A 65 -2.35 7.82 2.07
N CYS A 66 -3.20 6.81 1.93
CA CYS A 66 -2.84 5.50 1.42
C CYS A 66 -4.04 4.81 0.78
N ILE A 67 -3.76 3.82 -0.05
CA ILE A 67 -4.70 2.86 -0.61
C ILE A 67 -4.18 1.48 -0.21
N LEU A 68 -4.96 0.73 0.55
CA LEU A 68 -4.63 -0.66 0.90
C LEU A 68 -5.28 -1.58 -0.12
N GLY A 69 -4.47 -2.23 -0.95
CA GLY A 69 -4.93 -3.19 -1.95
C GLY A 69 -5.11 -4.59 -1.36
N GLU A 70 -5.39 -5.56 -2.22
CA GLU A 70 -5.55 -6.98 -1.86
C GLU A 70 -4.25 -7.61 -1.33
N ASP A 71 -3.09 -7.02 -1.62
CA ASP A 71 -1.80 -7.41 -1.04
C ASP A 71 -1.72 -7.19 0.49
N PHE A 72 -2.54 -6.31 1.06
CA PHE A 72 -2.55 -6.08 2.51
C PHE A 72 -3.27 -7.20 3.28
N PRO A 73 -4.54 -7.57 2.97
CA PRO A 73 -5.23 -8.68 3.61
C PRO A 73 -4.60 -10.05 3.35
N SER A 74 -3.85 -10.22 2.27
CA SER A 74 -3.19 -11.50 1.94
C SER A 74 -1.83 -11.68 2.64
N THR A 75 -1.14 -10.58 2.96
CA THR A 75 0.13 -10.61 3.73
C THR A 75 -0.09 -10.64 5.24
N THR A 76 -1.32 -10.40 5.68
CA THR A 76 -1.73 -10.46 7.07
C THR A 76 -2.76 -11.56 7.24
N ASP A 77 -2.83 -12.24 8.39
CA ASP A 77 -4.04 -13.00 8.76
C ASP A 77 -5.26 -12.05 9.02
N ALA A 78 -5.25 -10.86 8.39
CA ALA A 78 -6.25 -9.84 8.56
C ALA A 78 -7.55 -10.21 7.86
N GLU A 79 -7.59 -11.06 6.84
CA GLU A 79 -8.88 -11.59 6.36
C GLU A 79 -9.63 -12.30 7.49
N SER A 80 -8.95 -13.20 8.21
CA SER A 80 -9.50 -13.92 9.36
C SER A 80 -9.85 -12.96 10.52
N SER A 81 -9.01 -11.95 10.76
CA SER A 81 -9.19 -10.99 11.86
C SER A 81 -10.25 -9.92 11.56
N LEU A 82 -10.39 -9.48 10.31
CA LEU A 82 -11.40 -8.53 9.86
C LEU A 82 -12.77 -9.19 9.78
N ARG A 83 -12.87 -10.45 9.32
CA ARG A 83 -14.11 -11.23 9.42
C ARG A 83 -14.58 -11.35 10.88
N SER A 84 -13.66 -11.60 11.80
CA SER A 84 -14.00 -11.68 13.23
C SER A 84 -14.47 -10.34 13.84
N VAL A 85 -14.16 -9.20 13.24
CA VAL A 85 -14.50 -7.86 13.78
C VAL A 85 -15.67 -7.23 13.02
N LEU A 86 -15.82 -7.51 11.72
CA LEU A 86 -16.82 -6.90 10.85
C LEU A 86 -18.07 -7.77 10.62
N GLY A 87 -18.04 -9.06 11.02
CA GLY A 87 -19.18 -9.98 10.93
C GLY A 87 -19.20 -10.79 9.65
#